data_AF-A0A3Q7R4R2-F1
#
_entry.id   AF-A0A3Q7R4R2-F1
#
_cell.length_a   1.000
_cell.length_b   1.000
_cell.length_c   1.000
_cell.angle_alpha   90.00
_cell.angle_beta   90.00
_cell.angle_gamma   90.00
#
_symmetry.space_group_name_H-M   'P 1'
#
loop_
_entity.id
_entity.type
_entity.pdbx_description
1 polymer ?
#
loop_
_entity_poly.entity_id
_entity_poly.type
_entity_poly.pdbx_seq_one_letter_code
_entity_poly.pdbx_strand_id
1 'polypeptide(L)'
;MVSSPYFAGTTVALLVLALGFLLSAQVSPRITFKPVAPSGQNGTCTRYSYCNECMLDPDCGFCYKMNKSTVIDSSCVPVNKASTNEAAWGRCENETKFKTEEVFWAYNFCPTPYSWTALLGLILYLVFFAPGMGPMPWTVNSEIYPLWARSTGNACSSGINWIFNVLVSLTFLHTAEYLTYYGAFFLYAGFAGVGLLFIYGCLPETKGKKLEEIESLFDNRLCTCGASDSDEGRYIEYIRVKGSNYHLSDNDASDVE
;
A
#
# COMPACT_ATOMS: atom_id res chain seq x y z
N MET A 1 16.33 14.65 -2.51
CA MET A 1 15.68 13.35 -2.23
C MET A 1 14.66 13.45 -1.09
N VAL A 2 13.77 14.45 -1.13
CA VAL A 2 12.84 14.72 -0.02
C VAL A 2 11.67 13.73 0.04
N SER A 3 11.39 13.03 -1.07
CA SER A 3 10.36 11.98 -1.17
C SER A 3 10.84 10.59 -0.71
N SER A 4 12.15 10.33 -0.70
CA SER A 4 12.75 9.05 -0.29
C SER A 4 12.35 8.55 1.12
N PRO A 5 12.36 9.38 2.19
CA PRO A 5 11.97 8.91 3.51
C PRO A 5 10.50 8.47 3.59
N TYR A 6 9.62 9.05 2.77
CA TYR A 6 8.20 8.68 2.75
C TYR A 6 7.96 7.35 2.04
N PHE A 7 8.66 7.09 0.93
CA PHE A 7 8.61 5.79 0.24
C PHE A 7 9.19 4.67 1.10
N ALA A 8 10.33 4.90 1.74
CA ALA A 8 10.92 3.98 2.70
C ALA A 8 9.99 3.74 3.89
N GLY A 9 9.41 4.81 4.46
CA GLY A 9 8.45 4.72 5.55
C GLY A 9 7.18 3.93 5.19
N THR A 10 6.67 4.09 3.96
CA THR A 10 5.51 3.32 3.46
C THR A 10 5.86 1.84 3.35
N THR A 11 7.05 1.50 2.82
CA THR A 11 7.51 0.12 2.70
C THR A 11 7.69 -0.53 4.09
N VAL A 12 8.28 0.20 5.04
CA VAL A 12 8.43 -0.26 6.43
C VAL A 12 7.06 -0.45 7.09
N ALA A 13 6.11 0.45 6.88
CA ALA A 13 4.77 0.33 7.43
C ALA A 13 4.03 -0.92 6.90
N LEU A 14 4.16 -1.22 5.60
CA LEU A 14 3.63 -2.45 5.00
C LEU A 14 4.27 -3.71 5.59
N LEU A 15 5.58 -3.69 5.85
CA LEU A 15 6.26 -4.80 6.53
C LEU A 15 5.79 -4.96 7.98
N VAL A 16 5.58 -3.86 8.72
CA VAL A 16 5.03 -3.90 10.08
C VAL A 16 3.61 -4.50 10.07
N LEU A 17 2.77 -4.13 9.10
CA LEU A 17 1.45 -4.74 8.91
C LEU A 17 1.57 -6.25 8.64
N ALA A 18 2.42 -6.64 7.70
CA ALA A 18 2.62 -8.04 7.33
C ALA A 18 3.08 -8.88 8.53
N LEU A 19 4.04 -8.38 9.31
CA LEU A 19 4.51 -9.01 10.54
C LEU A 19 3.43 -9.06 11.63
N GLY A 20 2.63 -8.00 11.77
CA GLY A 20 1.52 -7.96 12.73
C GLY A 20 0.46 -9.03 12.43
N PHE A 21 0.06 -9.16 11.16
CA PHE A 21 -0.86 -10.23 10.73
C PHE A 21 -0.23 -11.62 10.86
N LEU A 22 1.07 -11.77 10.58
CA LEU A 22 1.78 -13.04 10.76
C LEU A 22 1.80 -13.47 12.23
N LEU A 23 2.12 -12.55 13.16
CA LEU A 23 2.07 -12.80 14.59
C LEU A 23 0.66 -13.15 15.06
N SER A 24 -0.35 -12.45 14.53
CA SER A 24 -1.76 -12.75 14.80
C SER A 24 -2.15 -14.17 14.35
N ALA A 25 -1.68 -14.60 13.17
CA ALA A 25 -1.92 -15.95 12.66
C ALA A 25 -1.23 -17.04 13.52
N GLN A 26 0.03 -16.80 13.91
CA GLN A 26 0.82 -17.73 14.72
C GLN A 26 0.27 -17.89 16.14
N VAL A 27 -0.25 -16.82 16.73
CA VAL A 27 -0.81 -16.81 18.10
C VAL A 27 -2.34 -16.92 18.08
N SER A 28 -2.89 -17.49 17.00
CA SER A 28 -4.34 -17.65 16.88
C SER A 28 -4.88 -18.63 17.94
N PRO A 29 -6.03 -18.32 18.58
CA PRO A 29 -6.58 -19.17 19.62
C PRO A 29 -7.04 -20.51 19.03
N ARG A 30 -6.73 -21.58 19.76
CA ARG A 30 -7.26 -22.92 19.48
C ARG A 30 -8.76 -22.98 19.72
N ILE A 31 -9.45 -23.85 18.99
CA ILE A 31 -10.86 -24.17 19.21
C ILE A 31 -10.93 -25.19 20.37
N THR A 32 -11.59 -24.81 21.46
CA THR A 32 -11.72 -25.66 22.67
C THR A 32 -12.99 -26.50 22.65
N PHE A 33 -14.06 -25.97 22.04
CA PHE A 33 -15.38 -26.59 22.02
C PHE A 33 -15.87 -26.81 20.59
N LYS A 34 -16.24 -28.06 20.27
CA LYS A 34 -16.80 -28.45 18.97
C LYS A 34 -18.28 -28.78 19.15
N PRO A 35 -19.20 -27.85 18.87
CA PRO A 35 -20.62 -28.08 19.08
C PRO A 35 -21.15 -29.12 18.08
N VAL A 36 -22.07 -29.97 18.51
CA VAL A 36 -22.71 -30.97 17.63
C VAL A 36 -23.76 -30.25 16.78
N ALA A 37 -23.67 -30.43 15.46
CA ALA A 37 -24.61 -29.82 14.53
C ALA A 37 -26.05 -30.35 14.76
N PRO A 38 -27.08 -29.49 14.75
CA PRO A 38 -28.47 -29.92 14.74
C PRO A 38 -28.77 -30.82 13.54
N SER A 39 -29.73 -31.74 13.70
CA SER A 39 -30.12 -32.68 12.63
C SER A 39 -30.49 -31.93 11.34
N GLY A 40 -29.75 -32.17 10.26
CA GLY A 40 -29.96 -31.54 8.95
C GLY A 40 -29.18 -30.25 8.69
N GLN A 41 -28.27 -29.83 9.58
CA GLN A 41 -27.44 -28.63 9.39
C GLN A 41 -25.96 -28.95 9.11
N ASN A 42 -25.29 -28.05 8.38
CA ASN A 42 -23.88 -28.21 7.99
C ASN A 42 -22.95 -28.08 9.20
N GLY A 43 -22.21 -29.15 9.50
CA GLY A 43 -21.19 -29.20 10.56
C GLY A 43 -19.75 -29.07 10.04
N THR A 44 -19.54 -28.56 8.84
CA THR A 44 -18.19 -28.45 8.23
C THR A 44 -17.24 -27.59 9.05
N CYS A 45 -17.72 -26.46 9.57
CA CYS A 45 -16.94 -25.52 10.39
C CYS A 45 -16.38 -26.14 11.68
N THR A 46 -17.02 -27.17 12.24
CA THR A 46 -16.58 -27.76 13.52
C THR A 46 -15.36 -28.68 13.37
N ARG A 47 -14.93 -28.94 12.12
CA ARG A 47 -13.73 -29.74 11.83
C ARG A 47 -12.44 -29.00 12.15
N TYR A 48 -12.42 -27.68 11.93
CA TYR A 48 -11.22 -26.86 12.14
C TYR A 48 -10.76 -26.89 13.60
N SER A 49 -9.45 -26.74 13.81
CA SER A 49 -8.84 -26.80 15.16
C SER A 49 -8.29 -25.46 15.62
N TYR A 50 -8.03 -24.54 14.69
CA TYR A 50 -7.54 -23.19 14.96
C TYR A 50 -8.50 -22.14 14.41
N CYS A 51 -8.56 -20.98 15.07
CA CYS A 51 -9.33 -19.85 14.59
C CYS A 51 -8.90 -19.43 13.17
N ASN A 52 -7.60 -19.41 12.89
CA ASN A 52 -7.08 -19.01 11.58
C ASN A 52 -7.66 -19.87 10.44
N GLU A 53 -7.71 -21.18 10.61
CA GLU A 53 -8.30 -22.09 9.61
C GLU A 53 -9.80 -21.89 9.45
N CYS A 54 -10.50 -21.68 10.57
CA CYS A 54 -11.93 -21.41 10.59
C CYS A 54 -12.29 -20.11 9.84
N MET A 55 -11.45 -19.07 9.95
CA MET A 55 -11.68 -17.78 9.30
C MET A 55 -11.33 -17.75 7.80
N LEU A 56 -10.67 -18.79 7.26
CA LEU A 56 -10.43 -18.89 5.82
C LEU A 56 -11.67 -19.33 5.04
N ASP A 57 -12.64 -19.94 5.74
CA ASP A 57 -13.89 -20.40 5.16
C ASP A 57 -14.96 -19.30 5.30
N PRO A 58 -15.48 -18.72 4.20
CA PRO A 58 -16.41 -17.60 4.26
C PRO A 58 -17.77 -17.98 4.89
N ASP A 59 -18.11 -19.27 4.92
CA ASP A 59 -19.34 -19.76 5.55
C ASP A 59 -19.18 -19.99 7.06
N CYS A 60 -17.98 -19.79 7.64
CA CYS A 60 -17.65 -20.05 9.04
C CYS A 60 -17.32 -18.79 9.83
N GLY A 61 -17.60 -18.83 11.13
CA GLY A 61 -17.34 -17.73 12.07
C GLY A 61 -16.89 -18.24 13.44
N PHE A 62 -16.37 -17.34 14.27
CA PHE A 62 -15.70 -17.67 15.52
C PHE A 62 -16.47 -17.11 16.70
N CYS A 63 -16.94 -18.02 17.55
CA CYS A 63 -17.68 -17.73 18.76
C CYS A 63 -16.81 -18.02 19.97
N TYR A 64 -16.55 -17.05 20.84
CA TYR A 64 -15.58 -17.21 21.92
C TYR A 64 -15.95 -16.46 23.19
N LYS A 65 -15.45 -16.96 24.32
CA LYS A 65 -15.52 -16.33 25.65
C LYS A 65 -14.14 -15.87 26.07
N MET A 66 -14.05 -14.62 26.52
CA MET A 66 -12.80 -14.05 27.04
C MET A 66 -12.82 -14.02 28.56
N ASN A 67 -11.67 -14.28 29.16
CA ASN A 67 -11.37 -13.90 30.53
C ASN A 67 -10.18 -12.93 30.51
N LYS A 68 -10.43 -11.66 30.88
CA LYS A 68 -9.49 -10.54 30.74
C LYS A 68 -9.01 -10.38 29.27
N SER A 69 -7.85 -10.93 28.94
CA SER A 69 -7.22 -10.84 27.61
C SER A 69 -6.99 -12.20 26.94
N THR A 70 -7.41 -13.30 27.57
CA THR A 70 -7.22 -14.66 27.05
C THR A 70 -8.54 -15.31 26.69
N VAL A 71 -8.58 -16.01 25.56
CA VAL A 71 -9.72 -16.81 25.13
C VAL A 71 -9.74 -18.12 25.93
N ILE A 72 -10.82 -18.34 26.68
CA ILE A 72 -10.97 -19.54 27.54
C ILE A 72 -11.80 -20.63 26.88
N ASP A 73 -12.83 -20.24 26.13
CA ASP A 73 -13.73 -21.14 25.41
C ASP A 73 -13.98 -20.56 24.03
N SER A 74 -13.99 -21.41 23.02
CA SER A 74 -14.05 -21.02 21.62
C SER A 74 -14.63 -22.15 20.79
N SER A 75 -15.42 -21.78 19.79
CA SER A 75 -16.08 -22.69 18.86
C SER A 75 -16.16 -22.07 17.48
N CYS A 76 -15.86 -22.85 16.45
CA CYS A 76 -16.08 -22.49 15.05
C CYS A 76 -17.46 -23.01 14.61
N VAL A 77 -18.33 -22.11 14.15
CA VAL A 77 -19.71 -22.41 13.77
C VAL A 77 -20.07 -21.66 12.49
N PRO A 78 -21.03 -22.17 11.68
CA PRO A 78 -21.39 -21.51 10.45
C PRO A 78 -22.07 -20.16 10.69
N VAL A 79 -21.86 -19.23 9.75
CA VAL A 79 -22.42 -17.88 9.76
C VAL A 79 -23.87 -17.91 9.27
N ASN A 80 -24.72 -17.02 9.81
CA ASN A 80 -26.07 -16.87 9.29
C ASN A 80 -26.04 -16.24 7.88
N LYS A 81 -26.71 -16.88 6.91
CA LYS A 81 -26.76 -16.41 5.52
C LYS A 81 -27.50 -15.09 5.34
N ALA A 82 -28.39 -14.73 6.26
CA ALA A 82 -29.12 -13.48 6.24
C ALA A 82 -28.29 -12.30 6.82
N SER A 83 -27.37 -12.60 7.74
CA SER A 83 -26.67 -11.63 8.58
C SER A 83 -25.32 -12.18 9.02
N THR A 84 -24.21 -11.61 8.55
CA THR A 84 -22.86 -12.04 8.96
C THR A 84 -22.50 -11.74 10.41
N ASN A 85 -23.39 -11.04 11.12
CA ASN A 85 -23.19 -10.57 12.49
C ASN A 85 -23.57 -11.62 13.55
N GLU A 86 -24.07 -12.78 13.12
CA GLU A 86 -24.45 -13.87 14.01
C GLU A 86 -24.15 -15.23 13.37
N ALA A 87 -24.03 -16.25 14.21
CA ALA A 87 -23.94 -17.63 13.76
C ALA A 87 -25.31 -18.13 13.34
N ALA A 88 -25.34 -19.09 12.41
CA ALA A 88 -26.57 -19.76 12.01
C ALA A 88 -27.21 -20.56 13.15
N TRP A 89 -26.41 -21.02 14.13
CA TRP A 89 -26.87 -21.78 15.29
C TRP A 89 -25.83 -21.79 16.41
N GLY A 90 -26.27 -22.11 17.63
CA GLY A 90 -25.42 -22.40 18.78
C GLY A 90 -25.41 -21.31 19.84
N ARG A 91 -24.24 -21.10 20.48
CA ARG A 91 -24.07 -20.04 21.50
C ARG A 91 -24.05 -18.65 20.90
N CYS A 92 -23.59 -18.56 19.64
CA CYS A 92 -23.51 -17.32 18.88
C CYS A 92 -24.68 -17.11 17.88
N GLU A 93 -25.88 -17.67 18.13
CA GLU A 93 -27.07 -17.48 17.27
C GLU A 93 -27.88 -16.19 17.47
N ASN A 94 -28.02 -15.68 18.70
CA ASN A 94 -28.85 -14.51 19.00
C ASN A 94 -28.13 -13.50 19.92
N GLU A 95 -28.15 -12.21 19.57
CA GLU A 95 -27.51 -11.13 20.36
C GLU A 95 -27.89 -11.14 21.84
N THR A 96 -29.15 -11.44 22.16
CA THR A 96 -29.61 -11.52 23.55
C THR A 96 -28.90 -12.63 24.32
N LYS A 97 -28.66 -13.76 23.65
CA LYS A 97 -27.92 -14.91 24.19
C LYS A 97 -26.43 -14.60 24.35
N PHE A 98 -25.83 -13.81 23.45
CA PHE A 98 -24.41 -13.40 23.56
C PHE A 98 -24.15 -12.59 24.81
N LYS A 99 -25.08 -11.65 25.10
CA LYS A 99 -25.00 -10.78 26.28
C LYS A 99 -25.22 -11.55 27.57
N THR A 100 -26.12 -12.53 27.59
CA THR A 100 -26.38 -13.35 28.78
C THR A 100 -25.25 -14.34 29.08
N GLU A 101 -24.65 -14.95 28.06
CA GLU A 101 -23.56 -15.94 28.23
C GLU A 101 -22.15 -15.30 28.28
N GLU A 102 -22.06 -13.97 28.09
CA GLU A 102 -20.82 -13.18 27.97
C GLU A 102 -19.87 -13.71 26.88
N VAL A 103 -20.43 -14.10 25.73
CA VAL A 103 -19.69 -14.58 24.56
C VAL A 103 -19.66 -13.51 23.47
N PHE A 104 -18.63 -13.55 22.64
CA PHE A 104 -18.42 -12.63 21.53
C PHE A 104 -18.43 -13.37 20.20
N TRP A 105 -18.95 -12.70 19.18
CA TRP A 105 -18.95 -13.15 17.79
C TRP A 105 -17.89 -12.41 16.99
N ALA A 106 -17.14 -13.14 16.18
CA ALA A 106 -16.15 -12.62 15.26
C ALA A 106 -16.32 -13.25 13.87
N TYR A 107 -16.31 -12.40 12.84
CA TYR A 107 -16.36 -12.79 11.44
C TYR A 107 -15.11 -12.25 10.73
N ASN A 108 -14.41 -13.11 9.99
CA ASN A 108 -13.14 -12.80 9.31
C ASN A 108 -12.03 -12.20 10.20
N PHE A 109 -12.07 -12.40 11.52
CA PHE A 109 -10.99 -12.01 12.41
C PHE A 109 -10.84 -12.97 13.59
N CYS A 110 -9.60 -13.13 14.05
CA CYS A 110 -9.30 -13.87 15.27
C CYS A 110 -8.89 -12.92 16.39
N PRO A 111 -9.40 -13.09 17.62
CA PRO A 111 -8.98 -12.28 18.76
C PRO A 111 -7.54 -12.63 19.13
N THR A 112 -6.64 -11.64 19.09
CA THR A 112 -5.25 -11.81 19.49
C THR A 112 -4.79 -10.61 20.34
N PRO A 113 -3.82 -10.82 21.26
CA PRO A 113 -3.26 -9.71 22.03
C PRO A 113 -2.40 -8.77 21.17
N TYR A 114 -2.05 -9.18 19.94
CA TYR A 114 -1.21 -8.43 19.03
C TYR A 114 -1.99 -7.55 18.04
N SER A 115 -3.32 -7.46 18.14
CA SER A 115 -4.15 -6.62 17.25
C SER A 115 -3.69 -5.15 17.17
N TRP A 116 -3.08 -4.63 18.25
CA TRP A 116 -2.52 -3.28 18.27
C TRP A 116 -1.40 -3.07 17.23
N THR A 117 -0.66 -4.11 16.87
CA THR A 117 0.41 -4.03 15.87
C THR A 117 -0.14 -3.71 14.48
N ALA A 118 -1.27 -4.31 14.10
CA ALA A 118 -1.95 -4.01 12.84
C ALA A 118 -2.49 -2.56 12.82
N LEU A 119 -3.04 -2.09 13.94
CA LEU A 119 -3.49 -0.70 14.08
C LEU A 119 -2.32 0.28 13.95
N LEU A 120 -1.21 0.02 14.64
CA LEU A 120 -0.01 0.85 14.56
C LEU A 120 0.56 0.87 13.14
N GLY A 121 0.63 -0.29 12.47
CA GLY A 121 1.09 -0.40 11.09
C GLY A 121 0.22 0.40 10.12
N LEU A 122 -1.11 0.36 10.29
CA LEU A 122 -2.05 1.14 9.48
C LEU A 122 -1.86 2.64 9.67
N ILE A 123 -1.71 3.08 10.93
CA ILE A 123 -1.47 4.50 11.24
C ILE A 123 -0.16 4.96 10.61
N LEU A 124 0.92 4.19 10.75
CA LEU A 124 2.21 4.49 10.12
C LEU A 124 2.08 4.55 8.60
N TYR A 125 1.36 3.61 8.00
CA TYR A 125 1.11 3.60 6.56
C TYR A 125 0.44 4.90 6.12
N LEU A 126 -0.63 5.34 6.81
CA LEU A 126 -1.33 6.58 6.48
C LEU A 126 -0.44 7.82 6.63
N VAL A 127 0.37 7.89 7.70
CA VAL A 127 1.27 9.02 7.96
C VAL A 127 2.35 9.17 6.88
N PHE A 128 2.88 8.06 6.35
CA PHE A 128 3.89 8.11 5.30
C PHE A 128 3.30 8.18 3.88
N PHE A 129 2.18 7.50 3.65
CA PHE A 129 1.53 7.44 2.34
C PHE A 129 0.91 8.78 1.95
N ALA A 130 0.19 9.44 2.87
CA ALA A 130 -0.57 10.66 2.56
C ALA A 130 0.29 11.82 2.04
N PRO A 131 1.40 12.23 2.68
CA PRO A 131 2.24 13.32 2.18
C PRO A 131 3.22 12.88 1.07
N GLY A 132 3.54 11.58 0.98
CA GLY A 132 4.52 11.05 0.04
C GLY A 132 3.88 10.41 -1.18
N MET A 133 3.54 9.12 -1.06
CA MET A 133 3.03 8.28 -2.15
C MET A 133 1.74 8.79 -2.80
N GLY A 134 0.90 9.50 -2.06
CA GLY A 134 -0.37 10.03 -2.58
C GLY A 134 -0.17 11.08 -3.69
N PRO A 135 0.45 12.24 -3.39
CA PRO A 135 0.61 13.33 -4.36
C PRO A 135 1.85 13.22 -5.24
N MET A 136 2.95 12.61 -4.76
CA MET A 136 4.25 12.68 -5.45
C MET A 136 4.23 12.08 -6.87
N PRO A 137 3.62 10.91 -7.14
CA PRO A 137 3.56 10.38 -8.50
C PRO A 137 2.89 11.36 -9.47
N TRP A 138 1.82 12.03 -9.06
CA TRP A 138 1.12 13.02 -9.89
C TRP A 138 1.98 14.25 -10.15
N THR A 139 2.69 14.75 -9.12
CA THR A 139 3.61 15.88 -9.25
C THR A 139 4.77 15.55 -10.18
N VAL A 140 5.49 14.46 -9.94
CA VAL A 140 6.63 14.03 -10.76
C VAL A 140 6.21 13.81 -12.21
N ASN A 141 5.07 13.14 -12.44
CA ASN A 141 4.56 12.87 -13.79
C ASN A 141 4.24 14.17 -14.57
N SER A 142 4.01 15.29 -13.90
CA SER A 142 3.85 16.61 -14.55
C SER A 142 5.17 17.34 -14.83
N GLU A 143 6.24 16.99 -14.11
CA GLU A 143 7.57 17.62 -14.20
C GLU A 143 8.49 16.91 -15.21
N ILE A 144 8.40 15.59 -15.35
CA ILE A 144 9.37 14.79 -16.14
C ILE A 144 9.17 14.89 -17.65
N TYR A 145 7.97 15.20 -18.13
CA TYR A 145 7.69 15.17 -19.57
C TYR A 145 8.00 16.51 -20.25
N PRO A 146 8.62 16.47 -21.45
CA PRO A 146 8.84 17.66 -22.26
C PRO A 146 7.51 18.28 -22.66
N LEU A 147 7.49 19.60 -22.88
CA LEU A 147 6.26 20.39 -23.09
C LEU A 147 5.34 19.81 -24.20
N TRP A 148 5.94 19.33 -25.29
CA TRP A 148 5.20 18.78 -26.44
C TRP A 148 4.55 17.41 -26.17
N ALA A 149 5.10 16.61 -25.25
CA ALA A 149 4.62 15.25 -24.95
C ALA A 149 3.82 15.17 -23.63
N ARG A 150 3.83 16.24 -22.83
CA ARG A 150 3.31 16.24 -21.45
C ARG A 150 1.87 15.77 -21.33
N SER A 151 0.99 16.20 -22.23
CA SER A 151 -0.42 15.80 -22.20
C SER A 151 -0.57 14.28 -22.42
N THR A 152 0.09 13.75 -23.45
CA THR A 152 0.07 12.31 -23.77
C THR A 152 0.70 11.47 -22.67
N GLY A 153 1.86 11.86 -22.15
CA GLY A 153 2.53 11.16 -21.05
C GLY A 153 1.68 11.10 -19.78
N ASN A 154 1.03 12.21 -19.43
CA ASN A 154 0.10 12.25 -18.29
C ASN A 154 -1.13 11.36 -18.52
N ALA A 155 -1.71 11.39 -19.71
CA ALA A 155 -2.86 10.54 -20.05
C ALA A 155 -2.51 9.04 -19.98
N CYS A 156 -1.38 8.62 -20.55
CA CYS A 156 -0.91 7.24 -20.50
C CYS A 156 -0.65 6.77 -19.07
N SER A 157 0.08 7.56 -18.28
CA SER A 157 0.37 7.24 -16.87
C SER A 157 -0.90 7.12 -16.02
N SER A 158 -1.85 8.04 -16.20
CA SER A 158 -3.16 7.98 -15.54
C SER A 158 -3.94 6.73 -15.96
N GLY A 159 -3.96 6.41 -17.25
CA GLY A 159 -4.61 5.20 -17.76
C GLY A 159 -4.05 3.93 -17.13
N ILE A 160 -2.72 3.81 -17.05
CA ILE A 160 -2.04 2.69 -16.39
C ILE A 160 -2.41 2.64 -14.90
N ASN A 161 -2.41 3.78 -14.20
CA ASN A 161 -2.79 3.85 -12.78
C ASN A 161 -4.20 3.31 -12.53
N TRP A 162 -5.19 3.73 -13.33
CA TRP A 162 -6.57 3.26 -13.20
C TRP A 162 -6.73 1.78 -13.58
N ILE A 163 -5.99 1.29 -14.59
CA ILE A 163 -5.97 -0.14 -14.93
C ILE A 163 -5.46 -0.97 -13.75
N PHE A 164 -4.33 -0.59 -13.14
CA PHE A 164 -3.80 -1.28 -11.97
C PHE A 164 -4.70 -1.16 -10.75
N ASN A 165 -5.39 -0.03 -10.57
CA ASN A 165 -6.39 0.12 -9.50
C ASN A 165 -7.52 -0.91 -9.65
N VAL A 166 -8.08 -1.05 -10.85
CA VAL A 166 -9.12 -2.06 -11.15
C VAL A 166 -8.56 -3.47 -10.94
N LEU A 167 -7.36 -3.75 -11.44
CA LEU A 167 -6.72 -5.05 -11.30
C LEU A 167 -6.55 -5.43 -9.82
N VAL A 168 -5.99 -4.54 -9.00
CA VAL A 168 -5.82 -4.78 -7.55
C VAL A 168 -7.17 -4.97 -6.88
N SER A 169 -8.17 -4.15 -7.21
CA SER A 169 -9.51 -4.27 -6.62
C SER A 169 -10.17 -5.62 -6.92
N LEU A 170 -10.02 -6.14 -8.14
CA LEU A 170 -10.58 -7.44 -8.53
C LEU A 170 -9.78 -8.63 -7.95
N THR A 171 -8.47 -8.49 -7.83
CA THR A 171 -7.58 -9.58 -7.40
C THR A 171 -7.39 -9.63 -5.89
N PHE A 172 -7.65 -8.55 -5.16
CA PHE A 172 -7.38 -8.48 -3.72
C PHE A 172 -8.10 -9.57 -2.92
N LEU A 173 -9.40 -9.79 -3.20
CA LEU A 173 -10.19 -10.76 -2.44
C LEU A 173 -9.66 -12.19 -2.65
N HIS A 174 -9.41 -12.58 -3.89
CA HIS A 174 -8.77 -13.86 -4.21
C HIS A 174 -7.35 -13.97 -3.64
N THR A 175 -6.56 -12.89 -3.68
CA THR A 175 -5.22 -12.90 -3.10
C THR A 175 -5.28 -13.09 -1.58
N ALA A 176 -6.25 -12.47 -0.90
CA ALA A 176 -6.46 -12.64 0.53
C ALA A 176 -6.94 -14.06 0.87
N GLU A 177 -7.77 -14.69 0.03
CA GLU A 177 -8.20 -16.09 0.20
C GLU A 177 -7.02 -17.07 0.03
N TYR A 178 -6.21 -16.91 -1.01
CA TYR A 178 -5.13 -17.85 -1.34
C TYR A 178 -3.84 -17.63 -0.54
N LEU A 179 -3.39 -16.38 -0.42
CA LEU A 179 -2.13 -16.03 0.25
C LEU A 179 -2.34 -15.65 1.71
N THR A 180 -3.59 -15.60 2.19
CA THR A 180 -3.98 -15.03 3.49
C THR A 180 -3.67 -13.52 3.60
N TYR A 181 -4.22 -12.86 4.62
CA TYR A 181 -3.96 -11.42 4.82
C TYR A 181 -2.47 -11.10 4.99
N TYR A 182 -1.70 -11.88 5.78
CA TYR A 182 -0.28 -11.59 5.98
C TYR A 182 0.52 -11.75 4.69
N GLY A 183 0.22 -12.77 3.87
CA GLY A 183 0.89 -13.00 2.60
C GLY A 183 0.59 -11.91 1.57
N ALA A 184 -0.66 -11.41 1.54
CA ALA A 184 -1.04 -10.28 0.70
C ALA A 184 -0.24 -9.01 1.05
N PHE A 185 -0.10 -8.67 2.34
CA PHE A 185 0.71 -7.52 2.76
C PHE A 185 2.21 -7.70 2.47
N PHE A 186 2.76 -8.91 2.59
CA PHE A 186 4.15 -9.18 2.17
C PHE A 186 4.35 -8.98 0.67
N LEU A 187 3.39 -9.41 -0.15
CA LEU A 187 3.43 -9.21 -1.60
C LEU A 187 3.39 -7.72 -1.96
N TYR A 188 2.51 -6.93 -1.33
CA TYR A 188 2.48 -5.48 -1.54
C TYR A 188 3.73 -4.78 -1.01
N ALA A 189 4.30 -5.22 0.12
CA ALA A 189 5.58 -4.73 0.60
C ALA A 189 6.72 -5.03 -0.40
N GLY A 190 6.69 -6.19 -1.05
CA GLY A 190 7.61 -6.56 -2.12
C GLY A 190 7.51 -5.62 -3.33
N PHE A 191 6.30 -5.35 -3.83
CA PHE A 191 6.10 -4.39 -4.92
C PHE A 191 6.53 -2.97 -4.53
N ALA A 192 6.22 -2.53 -3.31
CA ALA A 192 6.68 -1.25 -2.79
C ALA A 192 8.21 -1.18 -2.73
N GLY A 193 8.88 -2.25 -2.30
CA GLY A 193 10.33 -2.37 -2.27
C GLY A 193 10.97 -2.32 -3.66
N VAL A 194 10.43 -3.04 -4.64
CA VAL A 194 10.89 -2.96 -6.03
C VAL A 194 10.70 -1.56 -6.60
N GLY A 195 9.55 -0.92 -6.34
CA GLY A 195 9.30 0.47 -6.72
C GLY A 195 10.28 1.45 -6.08
N LEU A 196 10.59 1.27 -4.80
CA LEU A 196 11.59 2.06 -4.08
C LEU A 196 12.99 1.91 -4.70
N LEU A 197 13.41 0.68 -5.03
CA LEU A 197 14.69 0.42 -5.70
C LEU A 197 14.73 1.08 -7.09
N PHE A 198 13.65 0.99 -7.86
CA PHE A 198 13.55 1.62 -9.17
C PHE A 198 13.66 3.14 -9.08
N ILE A 199 12.95 3.77 -8.12
CA ILE A 199 13.02 5.22 -7.91
C ILE A 199 14.43 5.64 -7.48
N TYR A 200 15.06 4.90 -6.57
CA TYR A 200 16.40 5.22 -6.10
C TYR A 200 17.47 5.07 -7.19
N GLY A 201 17.34 4.05 -8.05
CA GLY A 201 18.34 3.74 -9.08
C GLY A 201 18.12 4.43 -10.42
N CYS A 202 16.88 4.77 -10.78
CA CYS A 202 16.53 5.24 -12.12
C CYS A 202 15.85 6.62 -12.19
N LEU A 203 15.40 7.19 -11.05
CA LEU A 203 14.76 8.51 -11.05
C LEU A 203 15.72 9.58 -10.51
N PRO A 204 16.26 10.48 -11.36
CA PRO A 204 17.07 11.59 -10.89
C PRO A 204 16.22 12.59 -10.09
N GLU A 205 16.85 13.32 -9.16
CA GLU A 205 16.14 14.31 -8.34
C GLU A 205 15.65 15.49 -9.20
N THR A 206 14.33 15.65 -9.34
CA THR A 206 13.71 16.76 -10.10
C THR A 206 13.51 18.03 -9.28
N LYS A 207 13.64 17.96 -7.95
CA LYS A 207 13.28 19.06 -7.04
C LYS A 207 14.14 20.31 -7.26
N GLY A 208 13.48 21.43 -7.55
CA GLY A 208 14.11 22.76 -7.65
C GLY A 208 14.90 22.98 -8.93
N LYS A 209 14.78 22.10 -9.92
CA LYS A 209 15.33 22.26 -11.26
C LYS A 209 14.33 22.94 -12.18
N LYS A 210 14.83 23.71 -13.14
CA LYS A 210 13.98 24.27 -14.19
C LYS A 210 13.59 23.16 -15.18
N LEU A 211 12.42 23.29 -15.80
CA LEU A 211 11.91 22.30 -16.75
C LEU A 211 12.90 22.06 -17.92
N GLU A 212 13.63 23.09 -18.36
CA GLU A 212 14.62 22.95 -19.42
C GLU A 212 15.87 22.16 -18.98
N GLU A 213 16.23 22.21 -17.69
CA GLU A 213 17.33 21.42 -17.13
C GLU A 213 16.95 19.96 -16.93
N ILE A 214 15.66 19.68 -16.68
CA ILE A 214 15.14 18.31 -16.53
C ILE A 214 15.31 17.54 -17.83
N GLU A 215 15.03 18.13 -18.99
CA GLU A 215 15.22 17.46 -20.29
C GLU A 215 16.67 16.97 -20.48
N SER A 216 17.66 17.76 -20.04
CA SER A 216 19.08 17.38 -20.11
C SER A 216 19.49 16.26 -19.13
N LEU A 217 18.75 16.07 -18.03
CA LEU A 217 18.97 14.99 -17.05
C LEU A 217 18.56 13.63 -17.61
N PHE A 218 17.52 13.59 -18.46
CA PHE A 218 17.04 12.35 -19.09
C PHE A 218 17.80 11.99 -20.37
N ASP A 219 18.70 12.85 -20.86
CA ASP A 219 19.53 12.62 -22.06
C ASP A 219 20.74 11.70 -21.78
N ASN A 220 21.06 11.46 -20.50
CA ASN A 220 22.12 10.55 -20.04
C ASN A 220 21.53 9.23 -19.51
N ARG A 221 22.37 8.19 -19.29
CA ARG A 221 21.92 6.86 -18.81
C ARG A 221 21.09 6.98 -17.52
N LEU A 222 19.82 6.58 -17.61
CA LEU A 222 18.83 6.72 -16.53
C LEU A 222 19.09 5.83 -15.31
N CYS A 223 19.61 4.62 -15.51
CA CYS A 223 19.85 3.69 -14.40
C CYS A 223 21.35 3.52 -14.15
N THR A 224 21.83 4.15 -13.06
CA THR A 224 23.20 4.01 -12.55
C THR A 224 23.17 3.12 -11.31
N CYS A 225 22.65 1.90 -11.44
CA CYS A 225 22.76 0.92 -10.37
C CYS A 225 24.23 0.49 -10.22
N GLY A 226 24.97 1.14 -9.32
CA GLY A 226 26.30 0.71 -8.89
C GLY A 226 27.51 1.46 -9.45
N ALA A 227 27.36 2.64 -10.07
CA ALA A 227 28.52 3.52 -10.20
C ALA A 227 28.63 4.37 -8.93
N SER A 228 29.65 4.11 -8.13
CA SER A 228 30.13 5.08 -7.15
C SER A 228 30.35 6.40 -7.89
N ASP A 229 29.61 7.44 -7.53
CA ASP A 229 29.97 8.81 -7.89
C ASP A 229 31.33 9.10 -7.23
N SER A 230 32.41 8.92 -8.00
CA SER A 230 33.62 9.67 -7.78
C SER A 230 33.29 11.12 -8.14
N ASP A 231 32.92 11.86 -7.10
CA ASP A 231 32.71 13.30 -7.08
C ASP A 231 33.98 14.02 -7.59
N GLU A 232 34.05 14.27 -8.89
CA GLU A 232 35.09 15.12 -9.46
C GLU A 232 34.49 16.07 -10.51
N GLY A 233 33.94 17.16 -9.97
CA GLY A 233 33.98 18.50 -10.55
C GLY A 233 33.63 18.64 -12.04
N ARG A 234 32.33 18.70 -12.36
CA ARG A 234 31.87 19.38 -13.59
C ARG A 234 31.25 20.72 -13.23
N TYR A 235 32.08 21.75 -13.22
CA TYR A 235 31.64 23.14 -13.38
C TYR A 235 30.93 23.26 -14.73
N ILE A 236 29.62 23.46 -14.71
CA ILE A 236 28.86 23.85 -15.89
C ILE A 236 29.20 25.32 -16.15
N GLU A 237 29.99 25.56 -17.18
CA GLU A 237 30.27 26.90 -17.69
C GLU A 237 29.01 27.45 -18.35
N TYR A 238 28.36 28.41 -17.68
CA TYR A 238 27.23 29.13 -18.24
C TYR A 238 27.73 30.02 -19.38
N ILE A 239 27.49 29.61 -20.63
CA ILE A 239 27.66 30.50 -21.78
C ILE A 239 26.60 31.60 -21.65
N ARG A 240 27.03 32.74 -21.12
CA ARG A 240 26.27 33.99 -21.09
C ARG A 240 26.17 34.48 -22.53
N VAL A 241 25.04 34.22 -23.20
CA VAL A 241 24.72 34.88 -24.48
C VAL A 241 24.57 36.37 -24.18
N LYS A 242 25.63 37.12 -24.50
CA LYS A 242 25.69 38.57 -24.37
C LYS A 242 24.73 39.14 -25.43
N GLY A 243 23.60 39.67 -24.97
CA GLY A 243 22.69 40.44 -25.83
C GLY A 243 23.48 41.53 -26.55
N SER A 244 23.41 41.52 -27.88
CA SER A 244 24.06 42.50 -28.74
C SER A 244 23.44 43.88 -28.49
N ASN A 245 24.24 44.81 -27.94
CA ASN A 245 23.91 46.23 -27.92
C ASN A 245 23.85 46.74 -29.37
N TYR A 246 22.70 47.24 -29.79
CA TYR A 246 22.60 48.15 -30.92
C TYR A 246 23.09 49.53 -30.46
N HIS A 247 24.26 49.94 -30.97
CA HIS A 247 24.63 51.35 -31.08
C HIS A 247 25.65 51.47 -32.22
N LEU A 248 25.19 51.98 -33.36
CA LEU A 248 26.07 52.51 -34.40
C LEU A 248 25.68 53.97 -34.57
N SER A 249 26.56 54.85 -34.11
CA SER A 249 26.42 56.31 -34.18
C SER A 249 27.00 56.83 -35.49
N ASP A 250 26.21 57.71 -36.10
CA ASP A 250 26.54 58.99 -36.74
C ASP A 250 27.32 59.09 -38.08
N ASN A 251 26.58 59.67 -39.03
CA ASN A 251 26.90 60.77 -39.95
C ASN A 251 27.94 60.57 -41.06
N ASP A 252 27.43 60.61 -42.30
CA ASP A 252 28.00 61.45 -43.35
C ASP A 252 26.88 62.16 -44.13
N ALA A 253 27.09 63.45 -44.33
CA ALA A 253 26.23 64.40 -45.02
C ALA A 253 26.53 64.41 -46.52
N SER A 254 25.52 64.60 -47.38
CA SER A 254 25.56 65.55 -48.51
C SER A 254 24.28 65.44 -49.36
N ASP A 255 23.56 66.55 -49.45
CA ASP A 255 22.61 66.88 -50.52
C ASP A 255 23.28 66.84 -51.91
N VAL A 256 22.63 66.26 -52.92
CA VAL A 256 22.68 66.74 -54.32
C VAL A 256 21.36 66.37 -55.04
N GLU A 257 20.62 67.44 -55.39
CA GLU A 257 19.58 67.63 -56.43
C GLU A 257 18.40 66.66 -56.59
#